data_AF-A0A1S6QIB4-F1
#
_entry.id   AF-A0A1S6QIB4-F1
#
_cell.length_a   1.000
_cell.length_b   1.000
_cell.length_c   1.000
_cell.angle_alpha   90.00
_cell.angle_beta   90.00
_cell.angle_gamma   90.00
#
_symmetry.space_group_name_H-M   'P 1'
#
loop_
_entity.id
_entity.type
_entity.pdbx_description
1 polymer ?
#
loop_
_entity_poly.entity_id
_entity_poly.type
_entity_poly.pdbx_seq_one_letter_code
_entity_poly.pdbx_strand_id
1 'polypeptide(L)'
;MKTQILVSHPQIRDSGTQKFLETTVKFFQNIFFEPIDIEYPDGNIDVEKEQERLKRADRIIFQFPMYWYQSPDSLSKYMQTVFTRKFVEAQKALAGKELGVVVTTGDSLSQFRLGGSENFTISELMAPYAAFAHKAGMKFLPVFPIEQFAYLDEPQKAKLVGDYAMYVGAKQPLTLDNQTSWIVEQLNAIAEGNNNKEAINLIIDSINSRKDKIDDLKMNIKMIRDEEE
;
A
#
# COMPACT_ATOMS: atom_id res chain seq x y z
N MET A 1 3.78 10.74 8.06
CA MET A 1 2.54 10.12 7.54
C MET A 1 2.25 8.87 8.34
N LYS A 2 1.05 8.69 8.88
CA LYS A 2 0.62 7.47 9.58
C LYS A 2 -0.23 6.58 8.67
N THR A 3 0.09 5.30 8.59
CA THR A 3 -0.64 4.34 7.75
C THR A 3 -1.30 3.28 8.61
N GLN A 4 -2.61 3.12 8.47
CA GLN A 4 -3.39 2.06 9.10
C GLN A 4 -3.68 0.97 8.07
N ILE A 5 -3.14 -0.22 8.28
CA ILE A 5 -3.37 -1.40 7.44
C ILE A 5 -4.40 -2.27 8.16
N LEU A 6 -5.57 -2.43 7.55
CA LEU A 6 -6.64 -3.32 8.00
C LEU A 6 -6.53 -4.62 7.21
N VAL A 7 -6.14 -5.68 7.89
CA VAL A 7 -5.89 -6.98 7.28
C VAL A 7 -7.08 -7.90 7.53
N SER A 8 -7.71 -8.35 6.45
CA SER A 8 -8.81 -9.31 6.49
C SER A 8 -8.33 -10.62 5.85
N HIS A 9 -8.17 -11.64 6.67
CA HIS A 9 -7.72 -12.95 6.27
C HIS A 9 -8.17 -14.00 7.31
N PRO A 10 -9.19 -14.84 7.02
CA PRO A 10 -9.80 -15.75 8.01
C PRO A 10 -8.80 -16.71 8.68
N GLN A 11 -7.77 -17.15 7.95
CA GLN A 11 -6.70 -18.01 8.47
C GLN A 11 -5.34 -17.28 8.51
N ILE A 12 -5.31 -16.03 8.99
CA ILE A 12 -4.07 -15.22 8.93
C ILE A 12 -2.86 -15.89 9.60
N ARG A 13 -3.09 -16.67 10.67
CA ARG A 13 -2.02 -17.37 11.40
C ARG A 13 -1.25 -18.39 10.54
N ASP A 14 -1.93 -18.96 9.55
CA ASP A 14 -1.37 -19.97 8.65
C ASP A 14 -0.93 -19.35 7.31
N SER A 15 -1.07 -18.04 7.15
CA SER A 15 -0.79 -17.34 5.90
C SER A 15 0.67 -16.89 5.80
N GLY A 16 1.45 -17.63 5.02
CA GLY A 16 2.85 -17.26 4.71
C GLY A 16 2.97 -15.88 4.06
N THR A 17 2.03 -15.52 3.18
CA THR A 17 1.98 -14.20 2.52
C THR A 17 1.76 -13.09 3.53
N GLN A 18 0.76 -13.21 4.42
CA GLN A 18 0.47 -12.14 5.38
C GLN A 18 1.59 -11.97 6.41
N LYS A 19 2.19 -13.07 6.89
CA LYS A 19 3.35 -13.03 7.79
C LYS A 19 4.56 -12.36 7.15
N PHE A 20 4.79 -12.60 5.85
CA PHE A 20 5.84 -11.93 5.09
C PHE A 20 5.60 -10.41 4.98
N LEU A 21 4.38 -10.01 4.64
CA LEU A 21 4.00 -8.60 4.54
C LEU A 21 4.05 -7.90 5.91
N GLU A 22 3.56 -8.52 6.97
CA GLU A 22 3.67 -8.02 8.35
C GLU A 22 5.15 -7.80 8.74
N THR A 23 6.00 -8.78 8.44
CA THR A 23 7.44 -8.70 8.72
C THR A 23 8.13 -7.58 7.96
N THR A 24 7.65 -7.25 6.76
CA THR A 24 8.17 -6.13 5.97
C THR A 24 7.93 -4.80 6.65
N VAL A 25 6.77 -4.63 7.30
CA VAL A 25 6.35 -3.32 7.83
C VAL A 25 6.56 -3.13 9.33
N LYS A 26 6.85 -4.21 10.08
CA LYS A 26 7.01 -4.17 11.54
C LYS A 26 8.06 -3.20 12.06
N PHE A 27 9.01 -2.79 11.22
CA PHE A 27 10.10 -1.88 11.60
C PHE A 27 9.71 -0.40 11.49
N PHE A 28 8.60 -0.06 10.82
CA PHE A 28 8.14 1.31 10.67
C PHE A 28 7.22 1.70 11.83
N GLN A 29 7.64 2.69 12.63
CA GLN A 29 6.88 3.13 13.82
C GLN A 29 5.54 3.79 13.47
N ASN A 30 5.39 4.27 12.25
CA ASN A 30 4.24 5.00 11.74
C ASN A 30 3.28 4.12 10.90
N ILE A 31 3.53 2.81 10.83
CA ILE A 31 2.71 1.86 10.08
C ILE A 31 2.10 0.85 11.06
N PHE A 32 0.78 0.80 11.09
CA PHE A 32 0.02 -0.05 12.00
C PHE A 32 -0.59 -1.20 11.21
N PHE A 33 -0.17 -2.43 11.51
CA PHE A 33 -0.69 -3.65 10.89
C PHE A 33 -1.72 -4.27 11.83
N GLU A 34 -3.01 -4.17 11.49
CA GLU A 34 -4.12 -4.60 12.36
C GLU A 34 -4.93 -5.71 11.67
N PRO A 35 -4.74 -6.98 12.06
CA PRO A 35 -5.56 -8.09 11.62
C PRO A 35 -6.95 -8.10 12.25
N ILE A 36 -7.98 -7.84 11.45
CA ILE A 36 -9.38 -7.77 11.89
C ILE A 36 -9.81 -9.10 12.51
N ASP A 37 -9.46 -10.23 11.88
CA ASP A 37 -9.85 -11.58 12.32
C ASP A 37 -9.17 -12.01 13.64
N ILE A 38 -8.05 -11.38 14.03
CA ILE A 38 -7.39 -11.64 15.32
C ILE A 38 -7.94 -10.75 16.41
N GLU A 39 -8.21 -9.49 16.09
CA GLU A 39 -8.72 -8.52 17.06
C GLU A 39 -10.19 -8.76 17.40
N TYR A 40 -10.98 -9.18 16.43
CA TYR A 40 -12.42 -9.44 16.56
C TYR A 40 -12.77 -10.87 16.10
N PRO A 41 -12.31 -11.92 16.81
CA PRO A 41 -12.53 -13.31 16.41
C PRO A 41 -14.01 -13.73 16.46
N ASP A 42 -14.83 -13.06 17.27
CA ASP A 42 -16.30 -13.21 17.31
C ASP A 42 -17.02 -12.22 16.37
N GLY A 43 -16.26 -11.35 15.70
CA GLY A 43 -16.73 -10.29 14.83
C GLY A 43 -17.46 -9.15 15.56
N ASN A 44 -17.31 -8.99 16.88
CA ASN A 44 -17.90 -7.88 17.63
C ASN A 44 -16.97 -6.66 17.58
N ILE A 45 -17.11 -5.86 16.51
CA ILE A 45 -16.21 -4.73 16.25
C ILE A 45 -16.52 -3.55 17.16
N ASP A 46 -15.50 -3.05 17.85
CA ASP A 46 -15.57 -1.82 18.65
C ASP A 46 -15.51 -0.59 17.74
N VAL A 47 -16.69 -0.08 17.39
CA VAL A 47 -16.85 1.02 16.42
C VAL A 47 -16.14 2.30 16.86
N GLU A 48 -16.20 2.65 18.14
CA GLU A 48 -15.60 3.91 18.63
C GLU A 48 -14.07 3.83 18.58
N LYS A 49 -13.51 2.70 19.04
CA LYS A 49 -12.07 2.45 18.97
C LYS A 49 -11.55 2.50 17.53
N GLU A 50 -12.25 1.88 16.61
CA GLU A 50 -11.87 1.85 15.19
C GLU A 50 -11.97 3.22 14.54
N GLN A 51 -13.04 3.98 14.79
CA GLN A 51 -13.17 5.34 14.28
C GLN A 51 -12.05 6.26 14.79
N GLU A 52 -11.65 6.13 16.06
CA GLU A 52 -10.51 6.89 16.61
C GLU A 52 -9.15 6.47 16.03
N ARG A 53 -8.96 5.18 15.70
CA ARG A 53 -7.78 4.73 14.94
C ARG A 53 -7.75 5.36 13.55
N LEU A 54 -8.85 5.29 12.82
CA LEU A 54 -8.95 5.81 11.45
C LEU A 54 -8.79 7.34 11.38
N LYS A 55 -9.28 8.09 12.38
CA LYS A 55 -9.05 9.54 12.47
C LYS A 55 -7.57 9.91 12.55
N ARG A 56 -6.77 9.09 13.26
CA ARG A 56 -5.33 9.30 13.47
C ARG A 56 -4.45 8.91 12.28
N ALA A 57 -4.99 8.17 11.32
CA ALA A 57 -4.27 7.73 10.13
C ALA A 57 -4.36 8.77 9.00
N ASP A 58 -3.28 8.95 8.24
CA ASP A 58 -3.29 9.75 7.00
C ASP A 58 -3.66 8.86 5.80
N ARG A 59 -3.26 7.59 5.85
CA ARG A 59 -3.55 6.56 4.85
C ARG A 59 -4.18 5.35 5.51
N ILE A 60 -5.21 4.81 4.88
CA ILE A 60 -5.88 3.57 5.25
C ILE A 60 -5.65 2.56 4.12
N ILE A 61 -5.30 1.33 4.45
CA ILE A 61 -5.06 0.25 3.49
C ILE A 61 -5.96 -0.92 3.85
N PHE A 62 -6.75 -1.36 2.88
CA PHE A 62 -7.45 -2.64 2.97
C PHE A 62 -6.57 -3.73 2.37
N GLN A 63 -6.21 -4.73 3.17
CA GLN A 63 -5.33 -5.80 2.76
C GLN A 63 -6.02 -7.16 2.92
N PHE A 64 -6.14 -7.92 1.84
CA PHE A 64 -6.86 -9.19 1.87
C PHE A 64 -6.50 -10.13 0.72
N PRO A 65 -6.68 -11.46 0.89
CA PRO A 65 -6.75 -12.37 -0.23
C PRO A 65 -8.06 -12.21 -1.00
N MET A 66 -7.98 -12.26 -2.33
CA MET A 66 -9.17 -12.22 -3.18
C MET A 66 -9.92 -13.55 -3.08
N TYR A 67 -11.11 -13.53 -2.47
CA TYR A 67 -12.02 -14.66 -2.42
C TYR A 67 -13.23 -14.33 -3.30
N TRP A 68 -13.44 -15.14 -4.35
CA TRP A 68 -14.53 -14.93 -5.31
C TRP A 68 -14.63 -13.46 -5.77
N TYR A 69 -13.50 -12.91 -6.21
CA TYR A 69 -13.38 -11.54 -6.72
C TYR A 69 -13.64 -10.42 -5.70
N GLN A 70 -13.68 -10.75 -4.40
CA GLN A 70 -14.00 -9.81 -3.31
C GLN A 70 -13.08 -10.02 -2.10
N SER A 71 -13.22 -9.16 -1.08
CA SER A 71 -12.58 -9.38 0.21
C SER A 71 -13.29 -10.48 1.02
N PRO A 72 -12.61 -11.08 2.01
CA PRO A 72 -13.26 -11.92 3.00
C PRO A 72 -14.32 -11.16 3.81
N ASP A 73 -15.18 -11.92 4.50
CA ASP A 73 -16.31 -11.38 5.26
C ASP A 73 -15.91 -10.37 6.32
N SER A 74 -14.75 -10.57 6.99
CA SER A 74 -14.32 -9.68 8.07
C SER A 74 -14.11 -8.24 7.62
N LEU A 75 -13.57 -7.99 6.41
CA LEU A 75 -13.50 -6.62 5.88
C LEU A 75 -14.89 -6.08 5.52
N SER A 76 -15.74 -6.89 4.89
CA SER A 76 -17.10 -6.48 4.53
C SER A 76 -17.91 -6.07 5.77
N LYS A 77 -17.85 -6.89 6.83
CA LYS A 77 -18.47 -6.61 8.12
C LYS A 77 -17.88 -5.38 8.78
N TYR A 78 -16.55 -5.22 8.76
CA TYR A 78 -15.88 -4.01 9.23
C TYR A 78 -16.40 -2.77 8.52
N MET A 79 -16.49 -2.82 7.19
CA MET A 79 -16.95 -1.68 6.41
C MET A 79 -18.38 -1.29 6.75
N GLN A 80 -19.27 -2.28 6.87
CA GLN A 80 -20.69 -2.05 7.20
C GLN A 80 -20.91 -1.53 8.63
N THR A 81 -20.01 -1.86 9.56
CA THR A 81 -20.15 -1.53 10.98
C THR A 81 -19.47 -0.20 11.33
N VAL A 82 -18.22 0.00 10.87
CA VAL A 82 -17.39 1.15 11.26
C VAL A 82 -17.70 2.40 10.43
N PHE A 83 -17.92 2.25 9.12
CA PHE A 83 -18.15 3.36 8.18
C PHE A 83 -19.61 3.82 8.15
N THR A 84 -20.13 4.20 9.32
CA THR A 84 -21.49 4.74 9.44
C THR A 84 -21.65 6.05 8.66
N ARG A 85 -22.89 6.38 8.27
CA ARG A 85 -23.21 7.69 7.65
C ARG A 85 -22.76 8.88 8.49
N LYS A 86 -22.87 8.78 9.82
CA LYS A 86 -22.42 9.84 10.74
C LYS A 86 -20.92 10.07 10.60
N PHE A 87 -20.13 9.00 10.56
CA PHE A 87 -18.67 9.07 10.47
C PHE A 87 -18.18 9.53 9.09
N VAL A 88 -18.73 8.92 8.02
CA VAL A 88 -18.27 9.17 6.64
C VAL A 88 -18.81 10.49 6.10
N GLU A 89 -20.12 10.75 6.24
CA GLU A 89 -20.77 11.88 5.55
C GLU A 89 -20.95 13.09 6.47
N ALA A 90 -21.47 12.90 7.69
CA ALA A 90 -21.78 14.02 8.57
C ALA A 90 -20.51 14.64 9.20
N GLN A 91 -19.59 13.80 9.68
CA GLN A 91 -18.31 14.23 10.25
C GLN A 91 -17.23 14.44 9.19
N LYS A 92 -17.40 13.86 7.99
CA LYS A 92 -16.37 13.82 6.95
C LYS A 92 -15.01 13.36 7.49
N ALA A 93 -15.02 12.41 8.42
CA ALA A 93 -13.84 12.04 9.20
C ALA A 93 -12.71 11.44 8.35
N LEU A 94 -13.02 11.00 7.13
CA LEU A 94 -12.09 10.40 6.19
C LEU A 94 -11.66 11.35 5.06
N ALA A 95 -12.26 12.53 4.94
CA ALA A 95 -11.99 13.43 3.82
C ALA A 95 -10.52 13.87 3.79
N GLY A 96 -9.93 13.85 2.59
CA GLY A 96 -8.52 14.19 2.36
C GLY A 96 -7.51 13.07 2.70
N LYS A 97 -7.95 11.97 3.32
CA LYS A 97 -7.10 10.80 3.57
C LYS A 97 -6.92 9.96 2.30
N GLU A 98 -5.95 9.04 2.32
CA GLU A 98 -5.72 8.10 1.23
C GLU A 98 -6.33 6.73 1.53
N LEU A 99 -6.94 6.09 0.53
CA LEU A 99 -7.36 4.69 0.59
C LEU A 99 -6.55 3.86 -0.41
N GLY A 100 -5.82 2.86 0.08
CA GLY A 100 -5.17 1.85 -0.73
C GLY A 100 -5.82 0.48 -0.60
N VAL A 101 -5.67 -0.34 -1.63
CA VAL A 101 -6.05 -1.77 -1.60
C VAL A 101 -4.81 -2.61 -1.90
N VAL A 102 -4.52 -3.59 -1.05
CA VAL A 102 -3.50 -4.62 -1.23
C VAL A 102 -4.23 -5.94 -1.37
N VAL A 103 -4.19 -6.53 -2.55
CA VAL A 103 -4.98 -7.73 -2.86
C VAL A 103 -4.06 -8.86 -3.31
N THR A 104 -4.13 -10.01 -2.64
CA THR A 104 -3.36 -11.20 -3.06
C THR A 104 -4.23 -12.12 -3.89
N THR A 105 -3.70 -12.66 -4.98
CA THR A 105 -4.41 -13.54 -5.92
C THR A 105 -3.68 -14.87 -6.09
N GLY A 106 -4.44 -15.95 -6.29
CA GLY A 106 -3.88 -17.27 -6.64
C GLY A 106 -3.52 -17.37 -8.12
N ASP A 107 -4.25 -16.65 -8.98
CA ASP A 107 -4.04 -16.61 -10.42
C ASP A 107 -3.02 -15.54 -10.83
N SER A 108 -2.51 -15.64 -12.05
CA SER A 108 -1.58 -14.65 -12.57
C SER A 108 -2.33 -13.36 -12.98
N LEU A 109 -1.72 -12.19 -12.74
CA LEU A 109 -2.20 -10.89 -13.21
C LEU A 109 -2.38 -10.85 -14.73
N SER A 110 -1.66 -11.67 -15.48
CA SER A 110 -1.84 -11.81 -16.94
C SER A 110 -3.22 -12.33 -17.36
N GLN A 111 -3.93 -13.00 -16.44
CA GLN A 111 -5.30 -13.48 -16.64
C GLN A 111 -6.36 -12.41 -16.36
N PHE A 112 -6.04 -11.42 -15.50
CA PHE A 112 -6.90 -10.30 -15.15
C PHE A 112 -6.86 -9.18 -16.19
N ARG A 113 -7.32 -9.50 -17.40
CA ARG A 113 -7.47 -8.56 -18.51
C ARG A 113 -8.62 -9.02 -19.42
N LEU A 114 -9.17 -8.09 -20.20
CA LEU A 114 -10.13 -8.44 -21.26
C LEU A 114 -9.51 -9.48 -22.21
N GLY A 115 -10.22 -10.58 -22.45
CA GLY A 115 -9.73 -11.71 -23.23
C GLY A 115 -8.78 -12.68 -22.50
N GLY A 116 -8.45 -12.42 -21.23
CA GLY A 116 -7.88 -13.41 -20.31
C GLY A 116 -8.95 -14.35 -19.75
N SER A 117 -8.55 -15.37 -18.99
CA SER A 117 -9.50 -16.32 -18.38
C SER A 117 -10.43 -15.66 -17.36
N GLU A 118 -9.93 -14.68 -16.60
CA GLU A 118 -10.76 -13.92 -15.65
C GLU A 118 -11.61 -12.87 -16.36
N ASN A 119 -11.18 -12.41 -17.55
CA ASN A 119 -11.87 -11.45 -18.41
C ASN A 119 -12.19 -10.08 -17.77
N PHE A 120 -11.65 -9.78 -16.59
CA PHE A 120 -11.76 -8.51 -15.88
C PHE A 120 -10.41 -8.08 -15.35
N THR A 121 -10.14 -6.78 -15.33
CA THR A 121 -8.96 -6.21 -14.70
C THR A 121 -9.12 -6.14 -13.17
N ILE A 122 -8.00 -6.19 -12.45
CA ILE A 122 -7.99 -5.95 -11.00
C ILE A 122 -8.64 -4.59 -10.67
N SER A 123 -8.42 -3.56 -11.51
CA SER A 123 -9.03 -2.25 -11.32
C SER A 123 -10.56 -2.28 -11.39
N GLU A 124 -11.14 -3.04 -12.32
CA GLU A 124 -12.60 -3.22 -12.41
C GLU A 124 -13.14 -3.96 -11.19
N LEU A 125 -12.45 -5.02 -10.76
CA LEU A 125 -12.88 -5.82 -9.60
C LEU A 125 -12.83 -5.00 -8.30
N MET A 126 -11.86 -4.09 -8.16
CA MET A 126 -11.70 -3.25 -6.96
C MET A 126 -12.47 -1.92 -7.02
N ALA A 127 -13.24 -1.67 -8.09
CA ALA A 127 -14.02 -0.44 -8.27
C ALA A 127 -14.96 -0.11 -7.09
N PRO A 128 -15.58 -1.08 -6.37
CA PRO A 128 -16.40 -0.76 -5.20
C PRO A 128 -15.64 -0.02 -4.09
N TYR A 129 -14.36 -0.35 -3.85
CA TYR A 129 -13.53 0.36 -2.86
C TYR A 129 -13.17 1.77 -3.33
N ALA A 130 -12.96 1.96 -4.64
CA ALA A 130 -12.77 3.28 -5.24
C ALA A 130 -14.04 4.14 -5.11
N ALA A 131 -15.22 3.57 -5.34
CA ALA A 131 -16.50 4.23 -5.16
C ALA A 131 -16.72 4.65 -3.68
N PHE A 132 -16.36 3.77 -2.73
CA PHE A 132 -16.37 4.09 -1.31
C PHE A 132 -15.41 5.24 -0.98
N ALA A 133 -14.15 5.18 -1.44
CA ALA A 133 -13.17 6.25 -1.23
C ALA A 133 -13.69 7.60 -1.75
N HIS A 134 -14.24 7.61 -2.97
CA HIS A 134 -14.84 8.81 -3.55
C HIS A 134 -15.98 9.36 -2.68
N LYS A 135 -16.92 8.51 -2.25
CA LYS A 135 -18.03 8.90 -1.37
C LYS A 135 -17.54 9.44 -0.02
N ALA A 136 -16.43 8.91 0.50
CA ALA A 136 -15.79 9.33 1.75
C ALA A 136 -14.88 10.57 1.60
N GLY A 137 -14.73 11.12 0.40
CA GLY A 137 -13.83 12.24 0.13
C GLY A 137 -12.34 11.89 0.23
N MET A 138 -12.00 10.61 0.07
CA MET A 138 -10.64 10.10 0.11
C MET A 138 -10.01 10.08 -1.29
N LYS A 139 -8.68 10.12 -1.34
CA LYS A 139 -7.91 9.84 -2.55
C LYS A 139 -7.68 8.33 -2.67
N PHE A 140 -8.24 7.71 -3.70
CA PHE A 140 -7.99 6.29 -3.98
C PHE A 140 -6.61 6.12 -4.64
N LEU A 141 -5.79 5.22 -4.09
CA LEU A 141 -4.47 4.88 -4.62
C LEU A 141 -4.58 3.79 -5.70
N PRO A 142 -3.58 3.67 -6.59
CA PRO A 142 -3.48 2.51 -7.47
C PRO A 142 -3.53 1.22 -6.65
N VAL A 143 -4.31 0.23 -7.07
CA VAL A 143 -4.37 -1.07 -6.39
C VAL A 143 -2.99 -1.72 -6.42
N PHE A 144 -2.61 -2.35 -5.31
CA PHE A 144 -1.39 -3.13 -5.17
C PHE A 144 -1.70 -4.63 -5.21
N PRO A 145 -1.71 -5.25 -6.40
CA PRO A 145 -1.92 -6.69 -6.50
C PRO A 145 -0.64 -7.46 -6.20
N ILE A 146 -0.80 -8.63 -5.57
CA ILE A 146 0.27 -9.62 -5.35
C ILE A 146 -0.23 -10.94 -5.94
N GLU A 147 0.31 -11.35 -7.08
CA GLU A 147 0.01 -12.65 -7.68
C GLU A 147 0.89 -13.76 -7.10
N GLN A 148 0.32 -14.95 -6.98
CA GLN A 148 1.08 -16.20 -6.96
C GLN A 148 2.24 -16.21 -5.94
N PHE A 149 2.04 -15.59 -4.77
CA PHE A 149 3.13 -15.35 -3.80
C PHE A 149 3.94 -16.60 -3.46
N ALA A 150 3.28 -17.76 -3.34
CA ALA A 150 3.91 -19.04 -3.05
C ALA A 150 4.89 -19.50 -4.15
N TYR A 151 4.73 -19.03 -5.38
CA TYR A 151 5.56 -19.36 -6.54
C TYR A 151 6.67 -18.34 -6.81
N LEU A 152 6.75 -17.24 -6.05
CA LEU A 152 7.80 -16.25 -6.22
C LEU A 152 9.15 -16.80 -5.74
N ASP A 153 10.20 -16.53 -6.52
CA ASP A 153 11.58 -16.77 -6.14
C ASP A 153 12.09 -15.72 -5.13
N GLU A 154 13.27 -15.93 -4.58
CA GLU A 154 13.86 -15.03 -3.58
C GLU A 154 14.10 -13.59 -4.13
N PRO A 155 14.65 -13.39 -5.34
CA PRO A 155 14.73 -12.05 -5.94
C PRO A 155 13.38 -11.35 -6.07
N GLN A 156 12.33 -12.05 -6.50
CA GLN A 156 10.98 -11.50 -6.63
C GLN A 156 10.40 -11.12 -5.27
N LYS A 157 10.56 -11.97 -4.25
CA LYS A 157 10.16 -11.66 -2.87
C LYS A 157 10.93 -10.45 -2.33
N ALA A 158 12.24 -10.38 -2.56
CA ALA A 158 13.06 -9.23 -2.13
C ALA A 158 12.58 -7.91 -2.79
N LYS A 159 12.22 -7.95 -4.08
CA LYS A 159 11.62 -6.81 -4.77
C LYS A 159 10.27 -6.43 -4.13
N LEU A 160 9.43 -7.41 -3.84
CA LEU A 160 8.13 -7.20 -3.22
C LEU A 160 8.24 -6.51 -1.85
N VAL A 161 9.27 -6.80 -1.05
CA VAL A 161 9.55 -6.08 0.22
C VAL A 161 9.66 -4.58 -0.03
N GLY A 162 10.49 -4.17 -1.00
CA GLY A 162 10.71 -2.77 -1.34
C GLY A 162 9.44 -2.11 -1.88
N ASP A 163 8.78 -2.76 -2.84
CA ASP A 163 7.56 -2.24 -3.47
C ASP A 163 6.44 -2.05 -2.45
N TYR A 164 6.22 -3.04 -1.58
CA TYR A 164 5.19 -3.00 -0.55
C TYR A 164 5.52 -1.95 0.52
N ALA A 165 6.76 -1.89 1.01
CA ALA A 165 7.19 -0.88 1.98
C ALA A 165 7.02 0.54 1.45
N MET A 166 7.37 0.79 0.18
CA MET A 166 7.11 2.07 -0.48
C MET A 166 5.61 2.34 -0.63
N TYR A 167 4.82 1.35 -1.01
CA TYR A 167 3.37 1.51 -1.16
C TYR A 167 2.70 1.91 0.15
N VAL A 168 3.13 1.34 1.28
CA VAL A 168 2.55 1.65 2.60
C VAL A 168 3.13 2.91 3.24
N GLY A 169 4.40 3.23 2.97
CA GLY A 169 5.18 4.25 3.71
C GLY A 169 5.51 5.52 2.93
N ALA A 170 5.64 5.45 1.60
CA ALA A 170 6.06 6.58 0.79
C ALA A 170 4.89 7.49 0.38
N LYS A 171 5.22 8.74 0.03
CA LYS A 171 4.27 9.71 -0.49
C LYS A 171 3.74 9.29 -1.86
N GLN A 172 2.44 9.44 -2.09
CA GLN A 172 1.78 9.09 -3.35
C GLN A 172 1.43 10.33 -4.19
N PRO A 173 1.50 10.27 -5.53
CA PRO A 173 1.85 9.10 -6.35
C PRO A 173 3.34 8.72 -6.21
N LEU A 174 3.66 7.43 -6.36
CA LEU A 174 5.02 6.89 -6.34
C LEU A 174 5.84 7.32 -7.58
N THR A 175 6.05 8.61 -7.76
CA THR A 175 7.01 9.14 -8.74
C THR A 175 8.44 8.74 -8.34
N LEU A 176 9.36 8.78 -9.30
CA LEU A 176 10.78 8.54 -9.01
C LEU A 176 11.29 9.42 -7.86
N ASP A 177 10.90 10.69 -7.83
CA ASP A 177 11.30 11.62 -6.76
C ASP A 177 10.80 11.18 -5.38
N ASN A 178 9.51 10.82 -5.29
CA ASN A 178 8.93 10.37 -4.02
C ASN A 178 9.52 9.03 -3.57
N GLN A 179 9.80 8.12 -4.51
CA GLN A 179 10.47 6.85 -4.24
C GLN A 179 11.90 7.08 -3.71
N THR A 180 12.71 7.85 -4.45
CA THR A 180 14.09 8.13 -4.08
C THR A 180 14.20 8.86 -2.75
N SER A 181 13.39 9.90 -2.54
CA SER A 181 13.38 10.63 -1.27
C SER A 181 12.99 9.74 -0.09
N TRP A 182 11.99 8.88 -0.26
CA TRP A 182 11.60 7.94 0.78
C TRP A 182 12.68 6.90 1.05
N ILE A 183 13.31 6.32 0.01
CA ILE A 183 14.40 5.35 0.17
C ILE A 183 15.58 5.99 0.91
N VAL A 184 15.98 7.21 0.53
CA VAL A 184 17.07 7.93 1.21
C VAL A 184 16.72 8.21 2.68
N GLU A 185 15.48 8.58 3.00
CA GLU A 185 15.02 8.74 4.38
C GLU A 185 15.16 7.44 5.18
N GLN A 186 14.74 6.30 4.61
CA GLN A 186 14.88 5.01 5.29
C GLN A 186 16.35 4.57 5.44
N LEU A 187 17.18 4.79 4.42
CA LEU A 187 18.61 4.48 4.50
C LEU A 187 19.32 5.32 5.57
N ASN A 188 18.98 6.60 5.70
CA ASN A 188 19.50 7.46 6.77
C ASN A 188 19.09 6.93 8.15
N ALA A 189 17.83 6.55 8.34
CA ALA A 189 17.36 5.97 9.60
C ALA A 189 18.08 4.65 9.93
N ILE A 190 18.38 3.82 8.93
CA ILE A 190 19.13 2.57 9.12
C ILE A 190 20.62 2.83 9.40
N ALA A 191 21.20 3.87 8.79
CA ALA A 191 22.60 4.25 9.00
C ALA A 191 22.87 4.71 10.44
N GLU A 192 21.87 5.28 11.11
CA GLU A 192 21.92 5.65 12.52
C GLU A 192 21.88 4.41 13.43
N GLY A 193 23.06 3.86 13.72
CA GLY A 193 23.24 2.70 14.61
C GLY A 193 23.73 1.42 13.92
N ASN A 194 24.12 1.50 12.64
CA ASN A 194 24.63 0.38 11.88
C ASN A 194 26.15 0.48 11.64
N ASN A 195 26.87 -0.62 11.85
CA ASN A 195 28.32 -0.71 11.60
C ASN A 195 28.69 -0.48 10.13
N ASN A 196 27.74 -0.59 9.20
CA ASN A 196 27.93 -0.38 7.76
C ASN A 196 27.58 1.05 7.30
N LYS A 197 27.58 2.04 8.21
CA LYS A 197 27.19 3.43 7.92
C LYS A 197 27.88 4.03 6.69
N GLU A 198 29.19 3.80 6.54
CA GLU A 198 29.95 4.31 5.39
C GLU A 198 29.46 3.73 4.05
N ALA A 199 29.19 2.42 4.00
CA ALA A 199 28.66 1.78 2.80
C ALA A 199 27.25 2.30 2.46
N ILE A 200 26.42 2.54 3.47
CA ILE A 200 25.08 3.12 3.28
C ILE A 200 25.18 4.54 2.73
N ASN A 201 26.09 5.36 3.25
CA ASN A 201 26.31 6.72 2.75
C ASN A 201 26.74 6.73 1.28
N LEU A 202 27.64 5.82 0.87
CA LEU A 202 28.03 5.68 -0.55
C LEU A 202 26.84 5.34 -1.46
N ILE A 203 25.91 4.51 -0.98
CA ILE A 203 24.67 4.19 -1.71
C ILE A 203 23.78 5.43 -1.83
N ILE A 204 23.60 6.16 -0.73
CA ILE A 204 22.81 7.41 -0.70
C ILE A 204 23.38 8.43 -1.69
N ASP A 205 24.70 8.66 -1.67
CA ASP A 205 25.38 9.58 -2.59
C ASP A 205 25.22 9.15 -4.04
N SER A 206 25.33 7.84 -4.33
CA SER A 206 25.10 7.32 -5.68
C SER A 206 23.66 7.53 -6.16
N ILE A 207 22.68 7.33 -5.29
CA ILE A 207 21.26 7.56 -5.60
C ILE A 207 21.02 9.05 -5.90
N ASN A 208 21.53 9.96 -5.06
CA ASN A 208 21.37 11.40 -5.25
C ASN A 208 22.04 11.87 -6.55
N SER A 209 23.28 11.45 -6.81
CA SER A 209 23.98 11.80 -8.05
C SER A 209 23.26 11.31 -9.31
N ARG A 210 22.67 10.10 -9.27
CA ARG A 210 21.87 9.58 -10.39
C ARG A 210 20.56 10.35 -10.57
N LYS A 211 19.95 10.81 -9.48
CA LYS A 211 18.74 11.65 -9.53
C LYS A 211 19.05 12.98 -10.22
N ASP A 212 20.12 13.67 -9.79
CA ASP A 212 20.55 14.94 -10.39
C ASP A 212 20.81 14.78 -11.90
N LYS A 213 21.49 13.69 -12.29
CA LYS A 213 21.72 13.37 -13.70
C LYS A 213 20.43 13.16 -14.50
N ILE A 214 19.41 12.52 -13.91
CA ILE A 214 18.11 12.35 -14.58
C ILE A 214 17.42 13.70 -14.77
N ASP A 215 17.51 14.59 -13.79
CA ASP A 215 16.88 15.90 -13.86
C ASP A 215 17.58 16.80 -14.91
N ASP A 216 18.91 16.75 -15.00
CA ASP A 216 19.66 17.39 -16.08
C ASP A 216 19.25 16.85 -17.46
N LEU A 217 19.12 15.53 -17.61
CA LEU A 217 18.68 14.92 -18.87
C LEU A 217 17.26 15.33 -19.26
N LYS A 218 16.34 15.41 -18.31
CA LYS A 218 14.97 15.90 -18.56
C LYS A 218 14.98 17.37 -18.99
N MET A 219 15.82 18.20 -18.37
CA MET A 219 15.96 19.61 -18.75
C MET A 219 16.51 19.75 -20.17
N ASN A 220 17.52 18.96 -20.53
CA ASN A 220 18.07 18.92 -21.89
C ASN A 220 17.04 18.49 -22.93
N ILE A 221 16.28 17.42 -22.67
CA ILE A 221 15.19 16.96 -23.56
C ILE A 221 14.15 18.06 -23.75
N LYS A 222 13.78 18.75 -22.67
CA LYS A 222 12.84 19.86 -22.74
C LYS A 222 13.36 21.00 -23.61
N MET A 223 14.62 21.41 -23.43
CA MET A 223 15.23 22.47 -24.24
C MET A 223 15.24 22.11 -25.73
N ILE A 224 15.62 20.88 -26.09
CA ILE A 224 15.60 20.41 -27.49
C ILE A 224 14.19 20.48 -28.07
N ARG A 225 13.18 20.03 -27.32
CA ARG A 225 11.80 20.07 -27.78
C ARG A 225 11.29 21.51 -27.98
N ASP A 226 11.65 22.41 -27.07
CA ASP A 226 11.24 23.81 -27.13
C ASP A 226 11.99 24.58 -28.25
N GLU A 227 13.12 24.06 -28.78
CA GLU A 227 13.83 24.56 -29.97
C GLU A 227 13.23 24.06 -31.30
N GLU A 228 12.48 22.95 -31.29
CA GLU A 228 11.84 22.35 -32.46
C GLU A 228 10.40 22.89 -32.73
N GLU A 229 9.81 23.64 -31.79
CA GLU A 229 8.51 24.34 -31.92
C GLU A 229 8.66 25.81 -32.36
#